data_AF-Q08MF3-F1
#
_entry.id   AF-Q08MF3-F1
#
_cell.length_a   1.000
_cell.length_b   1.000
_cell.length_c   1.000
_cell.angle_alpha   90.00
_cell.angle_beta   90.00
_cell.angle_gamma   90.00
#
_symmetry.space_group_name_H-M   'P 1'
#
loop_
_entity.id
_entity.type
_entity.pdbx_description
1 polymer ?
#
loop_
_entity_poly.entity_id
_entity_poly.type
_entity_poly.pdbx_seq_one_letter_code
_entity_poly.pdbx_strand_id
1 'polypeptide(L)'
;MVRDGRIEQRIARRARILLAMSEPDTVVSELAERLELDRTTIWALCRRFEHWGLQAVDDAPRPGRPRRLSPPPARRGGETGLL
;
A
#
# COMPACT_ATOMS: atom_id res chain seq x y z
N MET A 1 -3.52 -18.80 4.11
CA MET A 1 -2.98 -17.44 3.95
C MET A 1 -1.64 -17.59 3.23
N VAL A 2 -1.57 -17.32 1.92
CA VAL A 2 -0.34 -17.49 1.14
C VAL A 2 0.58 -16.32 1.44
N ARG A 3 1.74 -16.62 2.02
CA ARG A 3 2.82 -15.68 2.32
C ARG A 3 3.63 -15.48 1.04
N ASP A 4 3.38 -14.39 0.32
CA ASP A 4 4.19 -13.98 -0.83
C ASP A 4 5.45 -13.31 -0.28
N GLY A 5 6.63 -13.91 -0.48
CA GLY A 5 7.92 -13.45 0.07
C GLY A 5 8.24 -11.96 -0.13
N ARG A 6 7.60 -11.31 -1.11
CA ARG A 6 7.68 -9.86 -1.32
C ARG A 6 7.01 -9.05 -0.20
N ILE A 7 5.97 -9.58 0.44
CA ILE A 7 5.29 -9.00 1.60
C ILE A 7 6.24 -9.03 2.80
N GLU A 8 6.83 -10.19 3.12
CA GLU A 8 7.79 -10.32 4.22
C GLU A 8 9.00 -9.40 4.04
N GLN A 9 9.50 -9.27 2.80
CA GLN A 9 10.59 -8.35 2.49
C GLN A 9 10.21 -6.88 2.75
N ARG A 10 8.98 -6.46 2.41
CA ARG A 10 8.50 -5.10 2.67
C ARG A 10 8.33 -4.82 4.17
N ILE A 11 7.74 -5.77 4.90
CA ILE A 11 7.58 -5.70 6.37
C ILE A 11 8.95 -5.58 7.03
N ALA A 12 9.88 -6.48 6.71
CA ALA A 12 11.23 -6.47 7.28
C ALA A 12 11.98 -5.18 6.94
N ARG A 13 11.84 -4.64 5.72
CA ARG A 13 12.44 -3.36 5.34
C ARG A 13 11.91 -2.21 6.19
N ARG A 14 10.59 -2.10 6.38
CA ARG A 14 9.98 -1.05 7.21
C ARG A 14 10.38 -1.18 8.68
N ALA A 15 10.41 -2.40 9.22
CA ALA A 15 10.86 -2.64 10.59
C ALA A 15 12.32 -2.20 10.81
N ARG A 16 13.23 -2.51 9.86
CA ARG A 16 14.63 -2.06 9.93
C ARG A 16 14.77 -0.55 9.93
N ILE A 17 13.94 0.16 9.15
CA ILE A 17 13.94 1.64 9.14
C ILE A 17 13.55 2.16 10.53
N LEU A 18 12.44 1.67 11.09
CA LEU A 18 11.95 2.16 12.38
C LEU A 18 12.93 1.85 13.53
N LEU A 19 13.54 0.67 13.53
CA LEU A 19 14.58 0.30 14.51
C LEU A 19 15.83 1.17 14.36
N ALA A 20 16.27 1.46 13.14
CA ALA A 20 17.40 2.38 12.96
C ALA A 20 17.03 3.78 13.45
N MET A 21 15.85 4.28 13.09
CA MET A 21 15.40 5.62 13.49
C MET A 21 15.12 5.77 15.00
N SER A 22 15.06 4.69 15.78
CA SER A 22 15.01 4.76 17.25
C SER A 22 16.38 4.95 17.89
N GLU A 23 17.47 4.74 17.15
CA GLU A 23 18.83 4.99 17.64
C GLU A 23 19.16 6.50 17.52
N PRO A 24 19.67 7.14 18.59
CA PRO A 24 19.90 8.59 18.62
C PRO A 24 20.97 9.05 17.62
N ASP A 25 21.92 8.18 17.27
CA ASP A 25 23.04 8.48 16.38
C ASP A 25 22.74 8.20 14.90
N THR A 26 21.48 7.89 14.56
CA THR A 26 21.12 7.55 13.18
C THR A 26 21.18 8.77 12.26
N VAL A 27 22.08 8.68 11.28
CA VAL A 27 22.17 9.63 10.16
C VAL A 27 21.26 9.17 9.01
N VAL A 28 20.22 9.96 8.73
CA VAL A 28 19.16 9.58 7.77
C VAL A 28 19.67 9.42 6.33
N SER A 29 20.66 10.21 5.91
CA SER A 29 21.26 10.08 4.56
C SER A 29 22.01 8.75 4.41
N GLU A 30 22.81 8.37 5.39
CA GLU A 30 23.54 7.10 5.38
C GLU A 30 22.58 5.89 5.44
N LEU A 31 21.52 6.00 6.24
CA LEU A 31 20.48 4.99 6.31
C LEU A 31 19.77 4.83 4.95
N ALA A 32 19.46 5.94 4.28
CA ALA A 32 18.82 5.97 2.97
C ALA A 32 19.71 5.31 1.90
N GLU A 33 21.00 5.65 1.87
CA GLU A 33 21.99 5.04 0.96
C GLU A 33 22.12 3.54 1.21
N ARG A 34 22.30 3.12 2.46
CA ARG A 34 22.44 1.70 2.84
C ARG A 34 21.22 0.86 2.49
N LEU A 35 20.02 1.45 2.53
CA LEU A 35 18.77 0.75 2.22
C LEU A 35 18.28 0.94 0.79
N GLU A 36 19.02 1.71 -0.02
CA GLU A 36 18.65 2.11 -1.39
C GLU A 36 17.23 2.71 -1.44
N LEU A 37 16.97 3.68 -0.57
CA LEU A 37 15.70 4.37 -0.46
C LEU A 37 15.89 5.88 -0.51
N ASP A 38 14.84 6.60 -0.87
CA ASP A 38 14.82 8.05 -0.70
C ASP A 38 14.53 8.44 0.77
N ARG A 39 15.16 9.53 1.24
CA ARG A 39 14.95 10.07 2.60
C ARG A 39 13.48 10.37 2.88
N THR A 40 12.72 10.82 1.88
CA THR A 40 11.27 11.08 2.03
C THR A 40 10.48 9.82 2.36
N THR A 41 10.91 8.65 1.88
CA THR A 41 10.28 7.36 2.21
C THR A 41 10.46 7.01 3.68
N ILE A 42 11.66 7.25 4.21
CA ILE A 42 11.98 7.05 5.64
C ILE A 42 11.10 7.96 6.50
N TRP A 43 11.11 9.27 6.22
CA TRP A 43 10.29 10.22 6.98
C TRP A 43 8.79 9.96 6.88
N ALA A 44 8.30 9.56 5.70
CA ALA A 44 6.89 9.20 5.53
C ALA A 44 6.51 7.98 6.38
N LEU A 45 7.41 7.00 6.52
CA LEU A 45 7.19 5.85 7.39
C LEU A 45 7.21 6.24 8.87
N CYS A 46 8.16 7.07 9.31
CA CYS A 46 8.20 7.54 10.70
C CYS A 46 6.93 8.29 11.08
N ARG A 47 6.47 9.23 10.24
CA ARG A 47 5.19 9.93 10.46
C ARG A 47 4.00 8.98 10.49
N ARG A 48 4.01 7.93 9.65
CA ARG A 48 2.97 6.88 9.69
C ARG A 48 3.02 6.11 11.01
N PHE A 49 4.21 5.79 11.52
CA PHE A 49 4.38 5.11 12.79
C PHE A 49 3.93 5.98 13.97
N GLU A 50 4.23 7.27 13.97
CA GLU A 50 3.74 8.22 14.99
C GLU A 50 2.20 8.24 15.03
N HIS A 51 1.53 8.11 13.89
CA HIS A 51 0.06 8.15 13.82
C HIS A 51 -0.61 6.79 14.11
N TRP A 52 -0.03 5.68 13.66
CA TRP A 52 -0.68 4.35 13.67
C TRP A 52 0.06 3.28 14.48
N GLY A 53 1.21 3.61 15.08
CA GLY A 53 2.08 2.65 15.76
C GLY A 53 2.55 1.53 14.83
N LEU A 54 2.60 0.30 15.36
CA LEU A 54 3.11 -0.88 14.64
C LEU A 54 2.33 -1.22 13.36
N GLN A 55 1.08 -0.78 13.23
CA GLN A 55 0.30 -0.97 11.99
C GLN A 55 0.96 -0.31 10.77
N ALA A 56 1.87 0.66 10.98
CA ALA A 56 2.64 1.30 9.91
C ALA A 56 3.57 0.34 9.16
N VAL A 57 3.94 -0.79 9.76
CA VAL A 57 4.81 -1.81 9.16
C VAL A 57 4.05 -2.63 8.10
N ASP A 58 2.77 -2.89 8.32
CA ASP A 58 1.96 -3.66 7.40
C ASP A 58 1.51 -2.85 6.17
N ASP A 59 1.19 -3.56 5.09
CA ASP A 59 0.53 -2.94 3.94
C ASP A 59 -0.94 -2.64 4.32
N ALA A 60 -1.36 -1.38 4.12
CA ALA A 60 -2.77 -1.02 4.26
C ALA A 60 -3.63 -1.81 3.24
N PRO A 61 -4.87 -2.18 3.59
CA PRO A 61 -5.78 -2.83 2.65
C PRO A 61 -5.91 -2.02 1.36
N ARG A 62 -5.72 -2.68 0.21
CA ARG A 62 -5.91 -2.07 -1.12
C ARG A 62 -7.16 -2.68 -1.77
N PRO A 63 -8.38 -2.19 -1.46
CA PRO A 63 -9.61 -2.75 -2.04
C PRO A 63 -9.73 -2.56 -3.55
N GLY A 64 -8.81 -1.82 -4.18
CA GLY A 64 -8.83 -1.48 -5.60
C GLY A 64 -9.97 -0.52 -5.94
N ARG A 65 -10.05 -0.12 -7.22
CA ARG A 65 -11.23 0.60 -7.72
C ARG A 65 -12.36 -0.43 -7.87
N PRO A 66 -13.54 -0.22 -7.24
CA PRO A 66 -14.68 -1.11 -7.43
C PRO A 66 -15.04 -1.25 -8.90
N ARG A 67 -15.33 -2.47 -9.35
CA ARG A 67 -15.84 -2.71 -10.71
C ARG A 67 -17.23 -2.11 -10.82
N ARG A 68 -17.46 -1.25 -11.82
CA ARG A 68 -18.81 -0.77 -12.18
C ARG A 68 -19.31 -1.60 -13.34
N LEU A 69 -20.48 -2.21 -13.19
CA LEU A 69 -21.20 -2.83 -14.29
C LEU A 69 -22.10 -1.76 -14.91
N SER A 70 -21.99 -1.55 -16.23
CA SER A 70 -22.97 -0.72 -16.94
C SER A 70 -24.31 -1.45 -17.00
N PRO A 71 -25.45 -0.74 -16.92
CA PRO A 71 -26.75 -1.37 -17.12
C PRO A 71 -26.82 -2.01 -18.53
N PRO A 72 -27.55 -3.12 -18.68
CA PRO A 72 -27.77 -3.74 -19.99
C PRO A 72 -28.43 -2.73 -20.94
N PRO A 73 -28.14 -2.79 -22.25
CA PRO A 73 -28.76 -1.90 -23.23
C PRO A 73 -30.29 -2.04 -23.18
N ALA A 74 -31.01 -0.93 -23.37
CA ALA A 74 -32.45 -0.96 -23.48
C ALA A 74 -32.85 -1.94 -24.59
N ARG A 75 -33.70 -2.92 -24.27
CA ARG A 75 -34.29 -3.79 -25.29
C ARG A 75 -34.99 -2.89 -26.30
N ARG A 76 -34.51 -2.86 -27.54
CA ARG A 76 -35.30 -2.31 -28.65
C ARG A 76 -36.59 -3.12 -28.67
N GLY A 77 -37.72 -2.45 -28.46
CA GLY A 77 -39.03 -3.08 -28.55
C GLY A 77 -39.16 -3.71 -29.93
N GLY A 78 -39.05 -5.02 -29.99
CA GLY A 78 -39.50 -5.78 -31.15
C GLY A 78 -41.01 -5.66 -31.15
N GLU A 79 -41.54 -4.86 -32.06
CA GLU A 79 -42.95 -4.78 -32.38
C GLU A 79 -43.41 -6.20 -32.73
N THR A 80 -43.95 -6.87 -31.74
CA THR A 80 -44.55 -8.19 -31.89
C THR A 80 -45.95 -7.96 -32.39
N GLY A 81 -46.12 -8.12 -33.71
CA GLY A 81 -47.35 -8.50 -34.39
C GLY A 81 -48.58 -7.61 -34.21
N LEU A 82 -49.09 -7.11 -35.32
CA LEU A 82 -50.54 -7.03 -35.50
C LEU A 82 -50.90 -7.68 -36.84
N LEU A 83 -51.77 -8.69 -36.72
CA LEU A 83 -52.43 -9.46 -37.76
C LEU A 83 -53.36 -8.59 -38.59
#